data_AF-A0A3L8C3Z1-F1
#
_entry.id   AF-A0A3L8C3Z1-F1
#
_cell.length_a   1.000
_cell.length_b   1.000
_cell.length_c   1.000
_cell.angle_alpha   90.00
_cell.angle_beta   90.00
_cell.angle_gamma   90.00
#
_symmetry.space_group_name_H-M   'P 1'
#
loop_
_entity.id
_entity.type
_entity.pdbx_description
1 polymer ?
#
loop_
_entity_poly.entity_id
_entity_poly.type
_entity_poly.pdbx_seq_one_letter_code
_entity_poly.pdbx_strand_id
1 'polypeptide(L)'
;MVLQRKIKPSQPTRRDHMLLQLNRGVQQLLDSFEPPKDGSKRISRLVAGNRLLAVQQFPLPDRFLPKDNVNLVVDLDPVPGAPPKGFFIIEKDNRSTIDAISAALGGHLFNAETAPYDTPKFKGGIWICHHYAGHTWKFNANNPAAGDNIAKFLETFYARIM
;
A
#
# COMPACT_ATOMS: atom_id res chain seq x y z
N MET A 1 -37.21 -6.21 -26.38
CA MET A 1 -36.89 -7.21 -25.34
C MET A 1 -35.38 -7.20 -25.13
N VAL A 2 -34.89 -6.53 -24.08
CA VAL A 2 -33.44 -6.36 -23.82
C VAL A 2 -32.96 -7.56 -23.01
N LEU A 3 -32.13 -8.42 -23.60
CA LEU A 3 -31.47 -9.52 -22.92
C LEU A 3 -30.37 -8.97 -22.01
N GLN A 4 -30.68 -8.76 -20.73
CA GLN A 4 -29.66 -8.57 -19.70
C GLN A 4 -28.87 -9.89 -19.57
N ARG A 5 -27.69 -9.96 -20.21
CA ARG A 5 -26.72 -11.01 -19.93
C ARG A 5 -26.28 -10.88 -18.47
N LYS A 6 -26.80 -11.74 -17.59
CA LYS A 6 -26.24 -11.98 -16.27
C LYS A 6 -24.82 -12.49 -16.46
N ILE A 7 -23.83 -11.61 -16.33
CA ILE A 7 -22.42 -11.98 -16.24
C ILE A 7 -22.29 -12.74 -14.92
N LYS A 8 -22.12 -14.07 -14.99
CA LYS A 8 -21.74 -14.86 -13.83
C LYS A 8 -20.39 -14.34 -13.33
N PRO A 9 -20.21 -14.08 -12.02
CA PRO A 9 -18.88 -13.75 -11.51
C PRO A 9 -17.93 -14.90 -11.85
N SER A 10 -16.85 -14.58 -12.54
CA SER A 10 -15.78 -15.53 -12.85
C SER A 10 -15.17 -16.06 -11.55
N GLN A 11 -14.81 -17.34 -11.50
CA GLN A 11 -14.15 -17.88 -10.32
C GLN A 11 -12.82 -17.14 -10.04
N PRO A 12 -12.47 -16.94 -8.76
CA PRO A 12 -11.20 -16.28 -8.40
C PRO A 12 -10.02 -17.07 -8.94
N THR A 13 -9.04 -16.37 -9.49
CA THR A 13 -7.79 -16.98 -9.96
C THR A 13 -6.89 -17.35 -8.79
N ARG A 14 -5.86 -18.19 -9.03
CA ARG A 14 -4.80 -18.48 -8.04
C ARG A 14 -4.16 -17.18 -7.51
N ARG A 15 -4.02 -16.18 -8.39
CA ARG A 15 -3.53 -14.85 -8.03
C ARG A 15 -4.47 -14.15 -7.06
N ASP A 16 -5.78 -14.18 -7.30
CA ASP A 16 -6.76 -13.54 -6.40
C ASP A 16 -6.73 -14.13 -5.00
N HIS A 17 -6.63 -15.46 -4.90
CA HIS A 17 -6.47 -16.13 -3.59
C HIS A 17 -5.20 -15.69 -2.86
N MET A 18 -4.07 -15.58 -3.58
CA MET A 18 -2.81 -15.08 -3.02
C MET A 18 -2.93 -13.63 -2.55
N LEU A 19 -3.51 -12.74 -3.36
CA LEU A 19 -3.68 -11.33 -3.00
C LEU A 19 -4.62 -11.16 -1.79
N LEU A 20 -5.66 -11.99 -1.68
CA LEU A 20 -6.52 -12.01 -0.50
C LEU A 20 -5.74 -12.41 0.76
N GLN A 21 -4.84 -13.39 0.67
CA GLN A 21 -3.98 -13.77 1.78
C GLN A 21 -3.01 -12.64 2.16
N LEU A 22 -2.41 -11.97 1.18
CA LEU A 22 -1.53 -10.83 1.42
C LEU A 22 -2.28 -9.66 2.07
N ASN A 23 -3.51 -9.37 1.61
CA ASN A 23 -4.35 -8.35 2.23
C ASN A 23 -4.67 -8.67 3.70
N ARG A 24 -4.94 -9.94 4.04
CA ARG A 24 -5.12 -10.34 5.45
C ARG A 24 -3.86 -10.11 6.28
N GLY A 25 -2.68 -10.40 5.72
CA GLY A 25 -1.40 -10.11 6.39
C GLY A 25 -1.20 -8.62 6.63
N VAL A 26 -1.60 -7.77 5.69
CA VAL A 26 -1.57 -6.31 5.89
C VAL A 26 -2.56 -5.88 6.96
N GLN A 27 -3.79 -6.41 6.96
CA GLN A 27 -4.74 -6.10 8.02
C GLN A 27 -4.21 -6.52 9.40
N GLN A 28 -3.58 -7.70 9.53
CA GLN A 28 -2.96 -8.16 10.77
C GLN A 28 -1.84 -7.22 11.24
N LEU A 29 -1.01 -6.72 10.32
CA LEU A 29 -0.02 -5.69 10.64
C LEU A 29 -0.69 -4.40 11.13
N LEU A 30 -1.76 -3.95 10.48
CA LEU A 30 -2.48 -2.74 10.93
C LEU A 30 -3.09 -2.93 12.32
N ASP A 31 -3.63 -4.11 12.60
CA ASP A 31 -4.26 -4.46 13.87
C ASP A 31 -3.23 -4.58 15.02
N SER A 32 -1.92 -4.70 14.73
CA SER A 32 -0.88 -4.75 15.77
C SER A 32 -0.46 -3.38 16.30
N PHE A 33 -0.88 -2.28 15.65
CA PHE A 33 -0.62 -0.93 16.12
C PHE A 33 -1.71 -0.44 17.07
N GLU A 34 -1.40 0.60 17.85
CA GLU A 34 -2.42 1.26 18.66
C GLU A 34 -3.58 1.79 17.78
N PRO A 35 -4.83 1.75 18.28
CA PRO A 35 -5.98 2.32 17.58
C PRO A 35 -5.79 3.82 17.28
N PRO A 36 -6.32 4.33 16.15
CA PRO A 36 -6.33 5.76 15.86
C PRO A 36 -7.02 6.58 16.97
N LYS A 37 -6.46 7.76 17.30
CA LYS A 37 -6.99 8.63 18.38
C LYS A 37 -8.38 9.20 18.09
N ASP A 38 -8.77 9.27 16.83
CA ASP A 38 -10.09 9.76 16.38
C ASP A 38 -11.19 8.67 16.44
N GLY A 39 -10.87 7.46 16.90
CA GLY A 39 -11.80 6.33 16.98
C GLY A 39 -12.11 5.66 15.64
N SER A 40 -11.44 6.09 14.56
CA SER A 40 -11.54 5.44 13.26
C SER A 40 -10.85 4.07 13.25
N LYS A 41 -11.06 3.29 12.18
CA LYS A 41 -10.47 1.95 12.04
C LYS A 41 -9.35 1.96 11.01
N ARG A 42 -8.29 1.19 11.30
CA ARG A 42 -7.25 0.85 10.33
C ARG A 42 -7.76 -0.27 9.43
N ILE A 43 -7.73 -0.05 8.12
CA ILE A 43 -8.39 -0.95 7.17
C ILE A 43 -7.51 -1.16 5.95
N SER A 44 -7.30 -2.41 5.54
CA SER A 44 -6.74 -2.75 4.23
C SER A 44 -7.78 -3.41 3.32
N ARG A 45 -7.86 -2.95 2.06
CA ARG A 45 -8.79 -3.46 1.06
C ARG A 45 -8.14 -3.57 -0.31
N LEU A 46 -8.39 -4.68 -0.98
CA LEU A 46 -8.13 -4.82 -2.41
C LEU A 46 -9.18 -4.03 -3.19
N VAL A 47 -8.74 -3.20 -4.13
CA VAL A 47 -9.61 -2.37 -4.98
C VAL A 47 -9.13 -2.45 -6.44
N ALA A 48 -9.91 -1.86 -7.36
CA ALA A 48 -9.61 -1.84 -8.80
C ALA A 48 -9.32 -3.24 -9.38
N GLY A 49 -10.14 -4.24 -9.04
CA GLY A 49 -9.95 -5.62 -9.52
C GLY A 49 -8.70 -6.30 -8.95
N ASN A 50 -8.40 -6.07 -7.66
CA ASN A 50 -7.22 -6.58 -6.94
C ASN A 50 -5.87 -6.04 -7.44
N ARG A 51 -5.88 -5.02 -8.30
CA ARG A 51 -4.67 -4.33 -8.76
C ARG A 51 -4.06 -3.43 -7.68
N LEU A 52 -4.89 -2.84 -6.83
CA LEU A 52 -4.46 -1.88 -5.83
C LEU A 52 -4.82 -2.37 -4.43
N LEU A 53 -3.95 -2.07 -3.48
CA LEU A 53 -4.23 -2.22 -2.05
C LEU A 53 -4.41 -0.83 -1.44
N ALA A 54 -5.63 -0.51 -1.05
CA ALA A 54 -5.92 0.69 -0.28
C ALA A 54 -5.71 0.40 1.21
N VAL A 55 -4.90 1.21 1.88
CA VAL A 55 -4.64 1.16 3.32
C VAL A 55 -5.12 2.47 3.94
N GLN A 56 -6.09 2.37 4.84
CA GLN A 56 -6.64 3.51 5.55
C GLN A 56 -6.04 3.58 6.94
N GLN A 57 -5.74 4.79 7.40
CA GLN A 57 -5.19 5.04 8.72
C GLN A 57 -3.93 4.20 8.96
N PHE A 58 -2.95 4.25 8.06
CA PHE A 58 -1.62 3.69 8.30
C PHE A 58 -0.91 4.52 9.37
N PRO A 59 -0.33 3.93 10.42
CA PRO A 59 0.26 4.68 11.53
C PRO A 59 1.49 5.48 11.08
N LEU A 60 1.68 6.63 11.73
CA LEU A 60 2.90 7.41 11.67
C LEU A 60 3.58 7.45 13.04
N PRO A 61 4.92 7.49 13.10
CA PRO A 61 5.66 7.70 14.33
C PRO A 61 5.36 9.05 15.01
N ASP A 62 5.64 9.16 16.31
CA ASP A 62 5.30 10.34 17.15
C ASP A 62 5.86 11.66 16.63
N ARG A 63 6.96 11.64 15.88
CA ARG A 63 7.56 12.85 15.30
C ARG A 63 6.68 13.55 14.25
N PHE A 64 5.58 12.92 13.80
CA PHE A 64 4.64 13.48 12.84
C PHE A 64 3.37 14.09 13.45
N LEU A 65 3.31 14.18 14.79
CA LEU A 65 2.19 14.81 15.50
C LEU A 65 1.94 16.26 15.01
N PRO A 66 0.67 16.72 14.97
CA PRO A 66 -0.51 16.09 15.57
C PRO A 66 -1.13 14.95 14.75
N LYS A 67 -0.61 14.65 13.56
CA LYS A 67 -1.10 13.53 12.74
C LYS A 67 -0.38 12.24 13.13
N ASP A 68 -1.15 11.24 13.52
CA ASP A 68 -0.67 9.89 13.88
C ASP A 68 -0.91 8.87 12.76
N ASN A 69 -1.42 9.30 11.60
CA ASN A 69 -1.77 8.40 10.51
C ASN A 69 -1.83 9.06 9.11
N VAL A 70 -1.80 8.22 8.07
CA VAL A 70 -1.99 8.56 6.65
C VAL A 70 -2.75 7.48 5.89
N ASN A 71 -3.38 7.83 4.77
CA ASN A 71 -3.96 6.86 3.84
C ASN A 71 -2.98 6.55 2.70
N LEU A 72 -2.77 5.27 2.43
CA LEU A 72 -1.83 4.77 1.42
C LEU A 72 -2.55 3.97 0.32
N VAL A 73 -1.98 3.97 -0.88
CA VAL A 73 -2.35 3.04 -1.96
C VAL A 73 -1.10 2.38 -2.52
N VAL A 74 -1.05 1.04 -2.44
CA VAL A 74 0.06 0.23 -2.97
C VAL A 74 -0.36 -0.38 -4.31
N ASP A 75 0.52 -0.30 -5.31
CA ASP A 75 0.35 -1.01 -6.57
C ASP A 75 0.78 -2.47 -6.44
N LEU A 76 -0.13 -3.39 -6.77
CA LEU A 76 0.07 -4.84 -6.67
C LEU A 76 0.28 -5.51 -8.02
N ASP A 77 0.23 -4.79 -9.15
CA ASP A 77 0.55 -5.34 -10.47
C ASP A 77 1.86 -6.14 -10.50
N PRO A 78 2.99 -5.64 -9.95
CA PRO A 78 4.26 -6.37 -10.04
C PRO A 78 4.31 -7.63 -9.16
N VAL A 79 3.47 -7.74 -8.13
CA VAL A 79 3.46 -8.88 -7.22
C VAL A 79 2.87 -10.09 -7.95
N PRO A 80 3.39 -11.32 -7.82
CA PRO A 80 4.53 -11.72 -7.00
C PRO A 80 5.89 -11.58 -7.70
N GLY A 81 5.92 -11.24 -8.99
CA GLY A 81 7.14 -11.23 -9.80
C GLY A 81 8.18 -10.22 -9.36
N ALA A 82 7.78 -9.12 -8.72
CA ALA A 82 8.66 -8.10 -8.19
C ALA A 82 8.06 -7.45 -6.91
N PRO A 83 8.86 -6.75 -6.09
CA PRO A 83 8.33 -5.98 -4.97
C PRO A 83 7.48 -4.81 -5.47
N PRO A 84 6.54 -4.28 -4.65
CA PRO A 84 5.98 -2.97 -4.90
C PRO A 84 7.10 -1.92 -5.02
N LYS A 85 7.00 -1.04 -6.01
CA LYS A 85 7.99 0.03 -6.26
C LYS A 85 7.82 1.23 -5.32
N GLY A 86 6.71 1.29 -4.60
CA GLY A 86 6.30 2.45 -3.81
C GLY A 86 4.81 2.42 -3.50
N PHE A 87 4.30 3.56 -3.06
CA PHE A 87 2.89 3.76 -2.74
C PHE A 87 2.50 5.23 -2.90
N PHE A 88 1.21 5.49 -3.09
CA PHE A 88 0.65 6.82 -3.01
C PHE A 88 0.26 7.14 -1.58
N ILE A 89 0.59 8.36 -1.12
CA ILE A 89 -0.07 8.98 0.03
C ILE A 89 -1.16 9.92 -0.50
N ILE A 90 -2.39 9.78 0.01
CA ILE A 90 -3.49 10.67 -0.38
C ILE A 90 -3.22 12.08 0.18
N GLU A 91 -3.14 13.08 -0.71
CA GLU A 91 -2.63 14.43 -0.40
C GLU A 91 -3.59 15.26 0.44
N LYS A 92 -4.91 15.00 0.38
CA LYS A 92 -5.92 15.84 1.04
C LYS A 92 -5.57 16.05 2.52
N ASP A 93 -5.26 17.30 2.85
CA ASP A 93 -4.82 17.80 4.17
C ASP A 93 -3.46 17.28 4.67
N ASN A 94 -2.70 16.50 3.90
CA ASN A 94 -1.48 15.78 4.33
C ASN A 94 -0.16 16.39 3.84
N ARG A 95 -0.15 17.59 3.26
CA ARG A 95 1.05 18.08 2.54
C ARG A 95 2.32 18.17 3.39
N SER A 96 2.25 18.82 4.56
CA SER A 96 3.40 18.93 5.47
C SER A 96 3.89 17.57 5.96
N THR A 97 2.98 16.65 6.24
CA THR A 97 3.29 15.27 6.62
C THR A 97 3.98 14.52 5.49
N ILE A 98 3.52 14.68 4.24
CA ILE A 98 4.14 14.08 3.06
C ILE A 98 5.57 14.62 2.86
N ASP A 99 5.78 15.92 3.00
CA ASP A 99 7.10 16.54 2.88
C ASP A 99 8.05 16.03 3.98
N ALA A 100 7.56 15.85 5.22
CA ALA A 100 8.35 15.28 6.31
C ALA A 100 8.67 13.79 6.10
N ILE A 101 7.71 13.00 5.60
CA ILE A 101 7.93 11.59 5.24
C ILE A 101 8.98 11.49 4.13
N SER A 102 8.91 12.37 3.14
CA SER A 102 9.92 12.44 2.08
C SER A 102 11.31 12.73 2.62
N ALA A 103 11.43 13.73 3.48
CA ALA A 103 12.71 14.11 4.09
C ALA A 103 13.30 12.91 4.84
N ALA A 104 12.48 12.17 5.60
CA ALA A 104 12.89 10.95 6.29
C ALA A 104 13.38 9.84 5.35
N LEU A 105 12.78 9.72 4.15
CA LEU A 105 13.12 8.69 3.18
C LEU A 105 14.30 9.06 2.26
N GLY A 106 14.78 10.31 2.31
CA GLY A 106 15.87 10.77 1.44
C GLY A 106 15.40 11.38 0.10
N GLY A 107 14.19 11.92 0.03
CA GLY A 107 13.85 12.99 -0.93
C GLY A 107 13.23 12.61 -2.28
N HIS A 108 12.92 11.33 -2.56
CA HIS A 108 12.35 10.94 -3.86
C HIS A 108 10.81 10.94 -3.84
N LEU A 109 10.20 12.13 -3.85
CA LEU A 109 8.77 12.30 -4.12
C LEU A 109 8.53 12.50 -5.61
N PHE A 110 7.46 11.88 -6.08
CA PHE A 110 6.94 12.16 -7.40
C PHE A 110 5.45 12.48 -7.26
N ASN A 111 4.97 13.52 -7.93
CA ASN A 111 3.52 13.71 -8.04
C ASN A 111 2.99 12.75 -9.14
N ALA A 112 1.67 12.70 -9.32
CA ALA A 112 1.07 11.82 -10.33
C ALA A 112 1.54 12.10 -11.78
N GLU A 113 2.17 13.24 -12.04
CA GLU A 113 2.67 13.64 -13.35
C GLU A 113 4.15 13.27 -13.56
N THR A 114 4.95 13.27 -12.48
CA THR A 114 6.39 12.99 -12.51
C THR A 114 6.76 11.59 -12.04
N ALA A 115 5.78 10.81 -11.55
CA ALA A 115 6.02 9.44 -11.13
C ALA A 115 6.52 8.58 -12.32
N PRO A 116 7.40 7.58 -12.08
CA PRO A 116 7.97 6.77 -13.15
C PRO A 116 6.91 6.28 -14.13
N TYR A 117 7.23 6.23 -15.43
CA TYR A 117 6.27 5.99 -16.52
C TYR A 117 5.30 4.81 -16.30
N ASP A 118 5.74 3.78 -15.56
CA ASP A 118 4.96 2.58 -15.27
C ASP A 118 4.12 2.66 -13.99
N THR A 119 4.03 3.82 -13.33
CA THR A 119 3.27 3.98 -12.08
C THR A 119 1.81 4.37 -12.35
N PRO A 120 0.83 3.83 -11.59
CA PRO A 120 -0.56 4.23 -11.72
C PRO A 120 -0.73 5.72 -11.40
N LYS A 121 -1.28 6.54 -12.29
CA LYS A 121 -1.50 7.96 -11.98
C LYS A 121 -2.70 8.13 -11.05
N PHE A 122 -2.47 8.53 -9.80
CA PHE A 122 -3.54 8.78 -8.83
C PHE A 122 -3.74 10.29 -8.59
N LYS A 123 -4.87 10.86 -9.04
CA LYS A 123 -5.17 12.29 -8.86
C LYS A 123 -5.35 12.60 -7.37
N GLY A 124 -4.60 13.58 -6.87
CA GLY A 124 -4.63 13.97 -5.46
C GLY A 124 -3.84 13.03 -4.54
N GLY A 125 -2.91 12.24 -5.10
CA GLY A 125 -1.93 11.48 -4.33
C GLY A 125 -0.50 11.87 -4.70
N ILE A 126 0.39 11.76 -3.73
CA ILE A 126 1.84 11.89 -3.95
C ILE A 126 2.44 10.49 -3.93
N TRP A 127 3.16 10.13 -4.99
CA TRP A 127 3.90 8.89 -5.09
C TRP A 127 5.21 8.99 -4.31
N ILE A 128 5.48 7.96 -3.51
CA ILE A 128 6.73 7.79 -2.80
C ILE A 128 7.39 6.52 -3.31
N CYS A 129 8.56 6.66 -3.93
CA CYS A 129 9.40 5.52 -4.28
C CYS A 129 9.97 4.89 -3.01
N HIS A 130 9.89 3.56 -2.90
CA HIS A 130 10.51 2.84 -1.81
C HIS A 130 11.27 1.64 -2.36
N HIS A 131 12.58 1.61 -2.12
CA HIS A 131 13.42 0.48 -2.47
C HIS A 131 13.48 -0.51 -1.31
N TYR A 132 13.22 -1.78 -1.63
CA TYR A 132 13.41 -2.89 -0.71
C TYR A 132 14.88 -2.96 -0.27
N ALA A 133 15.13 -3.18 1.02
CA ALA A 133 16.48 -3.23 1.56
C ALA A 133 17.31 -4.33 0.86
N GLY A 134 18.51 -3.97 0.41
CA GLY A 134 19.40 -4.89 -0.31
C GLY A 134 18.92 -5.31 -1.71
N HIS A 135 17.87 -4.68 -2.26
CA HIS A 135 17.36 -4.93 -3.62
C HIS A 135 16.98 -6.39 -3.94
N THR A 136 16.75 -7.22 -2.93
CA THR A 136 16.34 -8.62 -3.13
C THR A 136 14.92 -8.84 -2.66
N TRP A 137 14.07 -9.39 -3.53
CA TRP A 137 12.68 -9.75 -3.23
C TRP A 137 12.53 -11.26 -3.41
N LYS A 138 12.24 -11.94 -2.31
CA LYS A 138 12.15 -13.41 -2.18
C LYS A 138 10.74 -13.79 -1.77
N PHE A 139 9.79 -13.56 -2.67
CA PHE A 139 8.39 -13.94 -2.46
C PHE A 139 8.20 -15.45 -2.58
N ASN A 140 7.48 -16.06 -1.64
CA ASN A 140 7.12 -17.47 -1.70
C ASN A 140 5.65 -17.64 -2.12
N ALA A 141 5.39 -17.94 -3.39
CA ALA A 141 4.03 -18.11 -3.89
C ALA A 141 3.29 -19.35 -3.34
N ASN A 142 4.00 -20.32 -2.77
CA ASN A 142 3.40 -21.50 -2.14
C ASN A 142 3.07 -21.25 -0.67
N ASN A 143 3.76 -20.30 -0.03
CA ASN A 143 3.44 -19.80 1.30
C ASN A 143 3.63 -18.27 1.34
N PRO A 144 2.62 -17.48 0.91
CA PRO A 144 2.72 -16.02 0.80
C PRO A 144 3.02 -15.28 2.13
N ALA A 145 2.87 -15.97 3.27
CA ALA A 145 3.28 -15.45 4.57
C ALA A 145 4.78 -15.63 4.84
N ALA A 146 5.43 -16.63 4.21
CA ALA A 146 6.86 -16.86 4.27
C ALA A 146 7.62 -16.06 3.21
N GLY A 147 8.87 -15.69 3.51
CA GLY A 147 9.65 -14.82 2.62
C GLY A 147 9.15 -13.37 2.63
N ASP A 148 9.38 -12.64 1.55
CA ASP A 148 8.96 -11.24 1.42
C ASP A 148 7.49 -11.11 1.05
N ASN A 149 6.82 -10.07 1.56
CA ASN A 149 5.40 -9.81 1.32
C ASN A 149 5.05 -8.31 1.52
N ILE A 150 3.78 -7.95 1.27
CA ILE A 150 3.32 -6.55 1.34
C ILE A 150 3.32 -6.00 2.76
N ALA A 151 3.04 -6.82 3.77
CA ALA A 151 3.11 -6.37 5.17
C ALA A 151 4.55 -5.99 5.55
N LYS A 152 5.54 -6.84 5.22
CA LYS A 152 6.97 -6.56 5.44
C LYS A 152 7.48 -5.34 4.67
N PHE A 153 6.97 -5.12 3.46
CA PHE A 153 7.22 -3.89 2.71
C PHE A 153 6.74 -2.64 3.47
N LEU A 154 5.51 -2.66 4.00
CA LEU A 154 4.95 -1.55 4.77
C LEU A 154 5.65 -1.37 6.13
N GLU A 155 6.04 -2.46 6.79
CA GLU A 155 6.84 -2.44 8.02
C GLU A 155 8.21 -1.80 7.78
N THR A 156 8.87 -2.13 6.66
CA THR A 156 10.14 -1.50 6.26
C THR A 156 9.98 -0.01 6.02
N PHE A 157 8.88 0.41 5.39
CA PHE A 157 8.54 1.82 5.27
C PHE A 157 8.40 2.48 6.65
N TYR A 158 7.58 1.92 7.54
CA TYR A 158 7.38 2.43 8.89
C TYR A 158 8.70 2.58 9.65
N ALA A 159 9.56 1.55 9.59
CA ALA A 159 10.87 1.55 10.24
C ALA A 159 11.81 2.65 9.72
N ARG A 160 11.76 2.98 8.42
CA ARG A 160 12.60 4.04 7.84
C ARG A 160 12.11 5.45 8.17
N ILE A 161 10.84 5.59 8.54
CA ILE A 161 10.28 6.88 8.94
C ILE A 161 10.15 7.03 10.45
N MET A 162 10.59 6.06 11.26
CA MET A 162 10.87 6.29 12.69
C MET A 162 12.07 7.21 12.85
#